data_AF-A1ZL94-F1
#
_entry.id   AF-A1ZL94-F1
#
_cell.length_a   1.000
_cell.length_b   1.000
_cell.length_c   1.000
_cell.angle_alpha   90.00
_cell.angle_beta   90.00
_cell.angle_gamma   90.00
#
_symmetry.space_group_name_H-M   'P 1'
#
loop_
_entity.id
_entity.type
_entity.pdbx_description
1 polymer ?
#
loop_
_entity_poly.entity_id
_entity_poly.type
_entity_poly.pdbx_seq_one_letter_code
_entity_poly.pdbx_strand_id
1 'polypeptide(L)'
;MIIEDFNPFIGQHCETTATGSLLKQLGIHLSEPMLFGLGEGLGFIFWRTKSMDYPFIGGRVKPDQLTQNICNHLGLMLEVKETSSVKKAWKNVKGYIDQGKAVGLKLDCYHLDYFTKKIHFAAHYAAMYGYDQTKAYLIDTQPQGSQVSTSLPSLALARSAKGAMASRNLSYTITHSGQAFDLKKAIQNALINNAQRYLNPPIQNLGYKGILKTATEVKQWFEQSKNIKHEFQTTAMLMERAGTGGALFRNIYRDFLKESYELLAIDAFAVAYERFDNIAQQWTQVADLLDQIGLTQHKVLVDECAYLLTTLSAKEHEVMTQLYTAALSI
;
A
#
# COMPACT_ATOMS: atom_id res chain seq x y z
N MET A 1 -3.96 16.53 24.86
CA MET A 1 -2.53 16.50 24.53
C MET A 1 -2.40 16.49 23.03
N ILE A 2 -1.71 17.46 22.46
CA ILE A 2 -1.42 17.53 21.02
C ILE A 2 0.09 17.77 20.92
N ILE A 3 0.78 17.02 20.07
CA ILE A 3 2.19 17.26 19.79
C ILE A 3 2.28 18.60 19.04
N GLU A 4 2.99 19.56 19.64
CA GLU A 4 3.21 20.89 19.05
C GLU A 4 4.08 20.78 17.79
N ASP A 5 3.83 21.67 16.82
CA ASP A 5 4.56 21.77 15.54
C ASP A 5 4.71 20.46 14.76
N PHE A 6 3.73 19.55 14.89
CA PHE A 6 3.75 18.28 14.18
C PHE A 6 3.65 18.50 12.66
N ASN A 7 4.74 18.20 11.94
CA ASN A 7 4.82 18.34 10.48
C ASN A 7 4.28 17.08 9.77
N PRO A 8 3.09 17.15 9.15
CA PRO A 8 2.48 15.98 8.51
C PRO A 8 3.25 15.53 7.28
N PHE A 9 3.25 14.23 7.02
CA PHE A 9 3.60 13.69 5.72
C PHE A 9 2.36 13.71 4.82
N ILE A 10 2.50 14.21 3.59
CA ILE A 10 1.40 14.29 2.63
C ILE A 10 1.65 13.23 1.56
N GLY A 11 0.77 12.23 1.50
CA GLY A 11 0.87 11.11 0.56
C GLY A 11 -0.49 10.58 0.13
N GLN A 12 -0.47 9.68 -0.85
CA GLN A 12 -1.64 9.04 -1.43
C GLN A 12 -1.94 7.68 -0.78
N HIS A 13 -0.90 6.93 -0.39
CA HIS A 13 -1.05 5.62 0.20
C HIS A 13 -1.04 5.69 1.74
N CYS A 14 -2.00 5.03 2.38
CA CYS A 14 -2.25 5.20 3.81
C CYS A 14 -1.09 4.70 4.69
N GLU A 15 -0.46 3.58 4.33
CA GLU A 15 0.63 2.99 5.12
C GLU A 15 1.92 3.82 5.01
N THR A 16 2.26 4.32 3.82
CA THR A 16 3.39 5.25 3.62
C THR A 16 3.13 6.61 4.24
N THR A 17 1.87 7.10 4.23
CA THR A 17 1.51 8.38 4.85
C THR A 17 1.65 8.34 6.37
N ALA A 18 1.14 7.27 7.00
CA ALA A 18 1.26 7.06 8.43
C ALA A 18 2.75 6.91 8.84
N THR A 19 3.48 6.02 8.16
CA THR A 19 4.90 5.78 8.44
C THR A 19 5.75 7.01 8.15
N GLY A 20 5.55 7.69 7.03
CA GLY A 20 6.26 8.92 6.68
C GLY A 20 6.05 10.04 7.70
N SER A 21 4.86 10.14 8.30
CA SER A 21 4.58 11.12 9.36
C SER A 21 5.38 10.83 10.63
N LEU A 22 5.49 9.55 11.01
CA LEU A 22 6.34 9.12 12.13
C LEU A 22 7.83 9.35 11.82
N LEU A 23 8.28 9.08 10.60
CA LEU A 23 9.67 9.29 10.18
C LEU A 23 10.05 10.77 10.13
N LYS A 24 9.17 11.65 9.66
CA LYS A 24 9.39 13.10 9.70
C LYS A 24 9.64 13.62 11.12
N GLN A 25 8.91 13.09 12.11
CA GLN A 25 9.14 13.44 13.52
C GLN A 25 10.55 13.03 13.99
N LEU A 26 11.13 11.99 13.41
CA LEU A 26 12.49 11.52 13.68
C LEU A 26 13.56 12.28 12.88
N GLY A 27 13.18 13.29 12.08
CA GLY A 27 14.08 14.03 11.18
C GLY A 27 14.44 13.28 9.90
N ILE A 28 13.70 12.21 9.56
CA ILE A 28 13.92 11.43 8.34
C ILE A 28 12.96 11.92 7.25
N HIS A 29 13.53 12.51 6.21
CA HIS A 29 12.78 13.12 5.11
C HIS A 29 13.00 12.33 3.82
N LEU A 30 12.07 11.41 3.52
CA LEU A 30 12.04 10.63 2.29
C LEU A 30 10.73 10.91 1.55
N SER A 31 10.72 10.82 0.22
CA SER A 31 9.51 10.95 -0.60
C SER A 31 8.59 9.73 -0.42
N GLU A 32 7.33 9.83 -0.87
CA GLU A 32 6.42 8.67 -0.84
C GLU A 32 6.90 7.52 -1.74
N PRO A 33 7.37 7.77 -2.97
CA PRO A 33 8.00 6.73 -3.79
C PRO A 33 9.16 6.03 -3.07
N MET A 34 10.08 6.78 -2.46
CA MET A 34 11.21 6.20 -1.72
C MET A 34 10.74 5.32 -0.56
N LEU A 35 9.74 5.77 0.22
CA LEU A 35 9.15 4.95 1.29
C LEU A 35 8.50 3.68 0.74
N PHE A 36 7.76 3.77 -0.36
CA PHE A 36 7.14 2.60 -0.99
C PHE A 36 8.18 1.60 -1.52
N GLY A 37 9.23 2.10 -2.17
CA GLY A 37 10.34 1.30 -2.69
C GLY A 37 11.14 0.59 -1.59
N LEU A 38 11.56 1.33 -0.56
CA LEU A 38 12.20 0.77 0.63
C LEU A 38 11.29 -0.20 1.39
N GLY A 39 9.97 0.01 1.31
CA GLY A 39 8.97 -0.92 1.82
C GLY A 39 8.88 -2.23 1.02
N GLU A 40 9.64 -2.38 -0.07
CA GLU A 40 9.52 -3.45 -1.06
C GLU A 40 8.07 -3.56 -1.56
N GLY A 41 7.47 -2.40 -1.79
CA GLY A 41 6.04 -2.21 -1.89
C GLY A 41 5.41 -2.87 -3.10
N LEU A 42 6.10 -2.98 -4.22
CA LEU A 42 5.54 -3.54 -5.45
C LEU A 42 5.19 -5.02 -5.24
N GLY A 43 3.96 -5.37 -5.57
CA GLY A 43 3.49 -6.75 -5.55
C GLY A 43 2.37 -6.97 -6.53
N PHE A 44 1.84 -8.18 -6.51
CA PHE A 44 0.58 -8.49 -7.14
C PHE A 44 -0.07 -9.64 -6.39
N ILE A 45 -1.39 -9.58 -6.23
CA ILE A 45 -2.19 -10.70 -5.73
C ILE A 45 -3.52 -10.75 -6.49
N PHE A 46 -3.88 -11.95 -6.93
CA PHE A 46 -5.24 -12.30 -7.29
C PHE A 46 -5.79 -13.28 -6.25
N TRP A 47 -6.89 -12.96 -5.59
CA TRP A 47 -7.44 -13.81 -4.54
C TRP A 47 -8.93 -14.06 -4.75
N ARG A 48 -9.34 -15.33 -4.69
CA ARG A 48 -10.74 -15.74 -4.80
C ARG A 48 -10.99 -16.90 -3.85
N THR A 49 -11.99 -16.78 -2.99
CA THR A 49 -12.51 -17.89 -2.17
C THR A 49 -13.99 -18.07 -2.42
N LYS A 50 -14.55 -19.22 -2.05
CA LYS A 50 -15.99 -19.51 -2.23
C LYS A 50 -16.92 -18.58 -1.44
N SER A 51 -16.41 -17.95 -0.39
CA SER A 51 -17.19 -17.04 0.47
C SER A 51 -17.13 -15.58 0.02
N MET A 52 -16.29 -15.25 -0.97
CA MET A 52 -16.20 -13.91 -1.53
C MET A 52 -17.23 -13.76 -2.66
N ASP A 53 -17.90 -12.62 -2.72
CA ASP A 53 -18.85 -12.31 -3.79
C ASP A 53 -18.15 -12.26 -5.16
N TYR A 54 -16.94 -11.70 -5.22
CA TYR A 54 -16.10 -11.59 -6.41
C TYR A 54 -14.60 -11.59 -6.01
N PRO A 55 -13.67 -11.87 -6.94
CA PRO A 55 -12.24 -11.91 -6.64
C PRO A 55 -11.68 -10.54 -6.24
N PHE A 56 -10.61 -10.56 -5.43
CA PHE A 56 -9.82 -9.40 -5.05
C PHE A 56 -8.54 -9.32 -5.88
N ILE A 57 -8.20 -8.11 -6.34
CA ILE A 57 -6.93 -7.79 -6.99
C ILE A 57 -6.19 -6.76 -6.13
N GLY A 58 -4.93 -7.03 -5.81
CA GLY A 58 -4.06 -6.13 -5.05
C GLY A 58 -2.70 -5.93 -5.71
N GLY A 59 -2.11 -4.75 -5.55
CA GLY A 59 -0.89 -4.33 -6.25
C GLY A 59 0.37 -4.19 -5.40
N ARG A 60 0.30 -4.58 -4.12
CA ARG A 60 1.37 -4.32 -3.17
C ARG A 60 1.70 -5.50 -2.28
N VAL A 61 2.82 -5.41 -1.58
CA VAL A 61 3.18 -6.29 -0.46
C VAL A 61 2.06 -6.31 0.60
N LYS A 62 1.99 -7.40 1.36
CA LYS A 62 1.01 -7.59 2.43
C LYS A 62 0.99 -6.38 3.39
N PRO A 63 -0.19 -5.98 3.91
CA PRO A 63 -0.28 -4.98 4.98
C PRO A 63 0.65 -5.30 6.15
N ASP A 64 1.09 -4.26 6.85
CA ASP A 64 2.05 -4.29 7.96
C ASP A 64 3.52 -4.55 7.53
N GLN A 65 3.73 -5.32 6.46
CA GLN A 65 5.06 -5.67 5.96
C GLN A 65 5.79 -4.48 5.34
N LEU A 66 5.06 -3.55 4.71
CA LEU A 66 5.67 -2.36 4.09
C LEU A 66 6.38 -1.52 5.15
N THR A 67 5.70 -1.22 6.27
CA THR A 67 6.30 -0.47 7.39
C THR A 67 7.47 -1.22 8.02
N GLN A 68 7.34 -2.54 8.20
CA GLN A 68 8.42 -3.37 8.73
C GLN A 68 9.66 -3.33 7.83
N ASN A 69 9.47 -3.42 6.51
CA ASN A 69 10.56 -3.37 5.53
C ASN A 69 11.27 -2.02 5.55
N ILE A 70 10.52 -0.91 5.56
CA ILE A 70 11.10 0.45 5.68
C ILE A 70 12.00 0.51 6.92
N CYS A 71 11.49 0.07 8.07
CA CYS A 71 12.26 0.10 9.32
C CYS A 71 13.51 -0.78 9.22
N ASN A 72 13.42 -1.98 8.66
CA ASN A 72 14.56 -2.88 8.51
C ASN A 72 15.66 -2.28 7.61
N HIS A 73 15.29 -1.74 6.45
CA HIS A 73 16.24 -1.15 5.49
C HIS A 73 16.88 0.13 6.01
N LEU A 74 16.16 0.91 6.83
CA LEU A 74 16.68 2.11 7.48
C LEU A 74 17.33 1.82 8.85
N GLY A 75 17.42 0.57 9.28
CA GLY A 75 17.99 0.21 10.59
C GLY A 75 17.24 0.83 11.77
N LEU A 76 15.92 1.04 11.67
CA LEU A 76 15.07 1.62 12.71
C LEU A 76 14.41 0.54 13.57
N MET A 77 14.05 0.90 14.80
CA MET A 77 13.29 0.01 15.68
C MET A 77 11.79 0.24 15.52
N LEU A 78 11.07 -0.81 15.12
CA LEU A 78 9.61 -0.82 15.06
C LEU A 78 9.03 -1.54 16.29
N GLU A 79 8.28 -0.81 17.11
CA GLU A 79 7.54 -1.40 18.23
C GLU A 79 6.05 -1.53 17.85
N VAL A 80 5.56 -2.76 17.73
CA VAL A 80 4.14 -3.05 17.43
C VAL A 80 3.43 -3.57 18.67
N LYS A 81 2.26 -3.00 18.98
CA LYS A 81 1.40 -3.43 20.10
C LYS A 81 0.03 -3.84 19.60
N GLU A 82 -0.41 -5.01 20.04
CA GLU A 82 -1.77 -5.52 19.84
C GLU A 82 -2.40 -5.95 21.16
N THR A 83 -3.70 -5.76 21.28
CA THR A 83 -4.50 -6.27 22.39
C THR A 83 -5.99 -6.27 22.04
N SER A 84 -6.73 -7.26 22.53
CA SER A 84 -8.20 -7.27 22.41
C SER A 84 -8.90 -6.29 23.36
N SER A 85 -8.20 -5.77 24.38
CA SER A 85 -8.79 -4.84 25.35
C SER A 85 -8.75 -3.40 24.84
N VAL A 86 -9.91 -2.82 24.55
CA VAL A 86 -10.05 -1.41 24.11
C VAL A 86 -9.41 -0.46 25.12
N LYS A 87 -9.60 -0.69 26.43
CA LYS A 87 -9.00 0.13 27.50
C LYS A 87 -7.46 0.07 27.48
N LYS A 88 -6.87 -1.12 27.33
CA LYS A 88 -5.41 -1.29 27.23
C LYS A 88 -4.89 -0.69 25.92
N ALA A 89 -5.60 -0.88 24.83
CA ALA A 89 -5.27 -0.33 23.53
C ALA A 89 -5.24 1.21 23.54
N TRP A 90 -6.17 1.85 24.24
CA TRP A 90 -6.15 3.30 24.45
C TRP A 90 -4.96 3.73 25.31
N LYS A 91 -4.69 3.03 26.43
CA LYS A 91 -3.53 3.32 27.30
C LYS A 91 -2.20 3.27 26.53
N ASN A 92 -2.04 2.29 25.63
CA ASN A 92 -0.85 2.15 24.79
C ASN A 92 -0.62 3.40 23.93
N VAL A 93 -1.65 3.86 23.21
CA VAL A 93 -1.56 5.02 22.32
C VAL A 93 -1.36 6.30 23.13
N LYS A 94 -2.21 6.54 24.12
CA LYS A 94 -2.14 7.71 25.01
C LYS A 94 -0.76 7.86 25.64
N GLY A 95 -0.17 6.76 26.11
CA GLY A 95 1.14 6.77 26.76
C GLY A 95 2.27 7.31 25.88
N TYR A 96 2.25 7.06 24.57
CA TYR A 96 3.23 7.63 23.63
C TYR A 96 2.94 9.09 23.30
N ILE A 97 1.69 9.43 23.04
CA ILE A 97 1.29 10.81 22.72
C ILE A 97 1.62 11.76 23.89
N ASP A 98 1.39 11.31 25.13
CA ASP A 98 1.75 12.06 26.34
C ASP A 98 3.26 12.27 26.48
N GLN A 99 4.09 11.46 25.83
CA GLN A 99 5.56 11.60 25.74
C GLN A 99 6.00 12.35 24.49
N GLY A 100 5.08 12.96 23.75
CA GLY A 100 5.39 13.69 22.52
C GLY A 100 5.67 12.79 21.31
N LYS A 101 5.34 11.50 21.34
CA LYS A 101 5.61 10.55 20.25
C LYS A 101 4.33 10.22 19.47
N ALA A 102 4.33 10.48 18.17
CA ALA A 102 3.23 10.10 17.30
C ALA A 102 3.12 8.58 17.15
N VAL A 103 1.92 8.09 16.89
CA VAL A 103 1.60 6.65 16.87
C VAL A 103 0.91 6.28 15.58
N GLY A 104 1.44 5.30 14.85
CA GLY A 104 0.77 4.71 13.73
C GLY A 104 -0.35 3.77 14.19
N LEU A 105 -1.51 3.83 13.53
CA LEU A 105 -2.67 3.00 13.85
C LEU A 105 -3.10 2.22 12.62
N LYS A 106 -3.55 0.98 12.83
CA LYS A 106 -4.31 0.23 11.83
C LYS A 106 -5.79 0.26 12.19
N LEU A 107 -6.62 0.57 11.21
CA LEU A 107 -8.00 1.00 11.39
C LEU A 107 -8.91 0.35 10.34
N ASP A 108 -10.19 0.18 10.69
CA ASP A 108 -11.27 0.08 9.72
C ASP A 108 -11.84 1.47 9.43
N CYS A 109 -11.65 1.93 8.19
CA CYS A 109 -12.04 3.28 7.79
C CYS A 109 -13.56 3.50 7.79
N TYR A 110 -14.37 2.45 7.76
CA TYR A 110 -15.83 2.53 7.92
C TYR A 110 -16.22 3.35 9.15
N HIS A 111 -15.53 3.12 10.27
CA HIS A 111 -15.88 3.72 11.55
C HIS A 111 -15.36 5.16 11.72
N LEU A 112 -14.52 5.66 10.82
CA LEU A 112 -13.90 6.99 10.96
C LEU A 112 -14.85 8.08 10.51
N ASP A 113 -15.05 9.11 11.35
CA ASP A 113 -16.12 10.11 11.15
C ASP A 113 -15.93 10.95 9.86
N TYR A 114 -14.69 11.17 9.44
CA TYR A 114 -14.34 11.95 8.26
C TYR A 114 -14.42 11.16 6.93
N PHE A 115 -14.57 9.83 6.98
CA PHE A 115 -14.84 9.04 5.77
C PHE A 115 -16.31 9.20 5.38
N THR A 116 -16.56 9.92 4.27
CA THR A 116 -17.91 10.18 3.74
C THR A 116 -18.54 8.92 3.13
N LYS A 117 -17.74 8.10 2.44
CA LYS A 117 -18.15 6.78 1.95
C LYS A 117 -17.83 5.72 3.00
N LYS A 118 -18.86 5.03 3.46
CA LYS A 118 -18.77 4.01 4.50
C LYS A 118 -18.60 2.63 3.88
N ILE A 119 -17.34 2.16 3.82
CA ILE A 119 -16.96 0.84 3.32
C ILE A 119 -16.04 0.19 4.36
N HIS A 120 -16.31 -1.07 4.71
CA HIS A 120 -15.44 -1.83 5.61
C HIS A 120 -14.10 -2.14 4.94
N PHE A 121 -13.01 -1.61 5.51
CA PHE A 121 -11.64 -1.87 5.08
C PHE A 121 -10.70 -1.75 6.27
N ALA A 122 -10.52 -2.87 6.99
CA ALA A 122 -9.73 -2.97 8.21
C ALA A 122 -8.20 -3.06 8.01
N ALA A 123 -7.71 -2.58 6.86
CA ALA A 123 -6.30 -2.43 6.53
C ALA A 123 -5.94 -0.97 6.17
N HIS A 124 -6.68 -0.02 6.74
CA HIS A 124 -6.37 1.40 6.63
C HIS A 124 -5.34 1.81 7.70
N TYR A 125 -4.50 2.79 7.38
CA TYR A 125 -3.47 3.30 8.29
C TYR A 125 -3.55 4.81 8.42
N ALA A 126 -3.33 5.31 9.64
CA ALA A 126 -3.22 6.73 9.92
C ALA A 126 -2.21 6.96 11.06
N ALA A 127 -1.54 8.11 11.06
CA ALA A 127 -0.72 8.51 12.20
C ALA A 127 -1.56 9.36 13.16
N MET A 128 -1.48 9.09 14.46
CA MET A 128 -2.11 9.89 15.50
C MET A 128 -1.06 10.76 16.17
N TYR A 129 -1.34 12.06 16.28
CA TYR A 129 -0.42 13.03 16.89
C TYR A 129 -1.04 13.78 18.08
N GLY A 130 -2.31 13.54 18.39
CA GLY A 130 -2.96 14.19 19.52
C GLY A 130 -4.33 13.63 19.85
N TYR A 131 -4.84 14.02 21.01
CA TYR A 131 -6.22 13.82 21.43
C TYR A 131 -6.67 14.89 22.43
N ASP A 132 -7.97 15.13 22.51
CA ASP A 132 -8.62 15.87 23.59
C ASP A 132 -9.63 14.98 24.34
N GLN A 133 -10.54 15.56 25.11
CA GLN A 133 -11.55 14.80 25.88
C GLN A 133 -12.54 14.02 24.98
N THR A 134 -12.68 14.41 23.71
CA THR A 134 -13.72 13.99 22.78
C THR A 134 -13.20 13.44 21.46
N LYS A 135 -12.04 13.91 21.00
CA LYS A 135 -11.48 13.63 19.66
C LYS A 135 -10.06 13.12 19.70
N ALA A 136 -9.72 12.37 18.66
CA ALA A 136 -8.35 12.08 18.24
C ALA A 136 -8.02 12.88 16.99
N TYR A 137 -6.77 13.36 16.91
CA TYR A 137 -6.23 14.10 15.78
C TYR A 137 -5.26 13.20 15.02
N LEU A 138 -5.48 13.08 13.71
CA LEU A 138 -4.84 12.10 12.84
C LEU A 138 -4.25 12.78 11.60
N ILE A 139 -3.22 12.16 11.05
CA ILE A 139 -2.77 12.35 9.68
C ILE A 139 -3.22 11.15 8.85
N ASP A 140 -3.96 11.44 7.80
CA ASP A 140 -4.43 10.51 6.78
C ASP A 140 -3.93 10.99 5.41
N THR A 141 -4.28 10.25 4.36
CA THR A 141 -3.92 10.51 2.97
C THR A 141 -4.48 11.86 2.49
N GLN A 142 -3.82 12.44 1.48
CA GLN A 142 -4.22 13.71 0.87
C GLN A 142 -5.68 13.72 0.39
N PRO A 143 -6.22 12.67 -0.28
CA PRO A 143 -7.63 12.62 -0.66
C PRO A 143 -8.61 12.74 0.52
N GLN A 144 -8.18 12.36 1.73
CA GLN A 144 -8.99 12.44 2.94
C GLN A 144 -8.83 13.76 3.70
N GLY A 145 -8.01 14.68 3.20
CA GLY A 145 -7.80 16.01 3.79
C GLY A 145 -6.49 16.17 4.58
N SER A 146 -5.63 15.15 4.60
CA SER A 146 -4.34 15.13 5.32
C SER A 146 -4.46 15.23 6.84
N GLN A 147 -4.81 16.40 7.40
CA GLN A 147 -5.03 16.59 8.83
C GLN A 147 -6.52 16.45 9.15
N VAL A 148 -6.88 15.41 9.90
CA VAL A 148 -8.27 15.04 10.16
C VAL A 148 -8.51 14.73 11.63
N SER A 149 -9.78 14.64 12.03
CA SER A 149 -10.14 14.24 13.39
C SER A 149 -11.35 13.31 13.39
N THR A 150 -11.40 12.42 14.39
CA THR A 150 -12.55 11.55 14.65
C THR A 150 -12.79 11.50 16.16
N SER A 151 -14.03 11.23 16.57
CA SER A 151 -14.38 11.04 17.96
C SER A 151 -13.67 9.83 18.57
N LEU A 152 -13.39 9.89 19.87
CA LEU A 152 -12.77 8.76 20.60
C LEU A 152 -13.60 7.47 20.52
N PRO A 153 -14.95 7.49 20.58
CA PRO A 153 -15.78 6.30 20.36
C PRO A 153 -15.61 5.71 18.95
N SER A 154 -15.62 6.55 17.91
CA SER A 154 -15.41 6.12 16.53
C SER A 154 -14.02 5.51 16.33
N LEU A 155 -12.98 6.13 16.91
CA LEU A 155 -11.63 5.57 16.90
C LEU A 155 -11.57 4.20 17.59
N ALA A 156 -12.25 4.02 18.72
CA ALA A 156 -12.29 2.74 19.43
C ALA A 156 -12.93 1.64 18.57
N LEU A 157 -14.03 1.95 17.88
CA LEU A 157 -14.66 1.03 16.93
C LEU A 157 -13.72 0.69 15.77
N ALA A 158 -13.12 1.71 15.13
CA ALA A 158 -12.19 1.54 14.01
C ALA A 158 -11.00 0.63 14.35
N ARG A 159 -10.45 0.76 15.56
CA ARG A 159 -9.32 -0.05 16.03
C ARG A 159 -9.71 -1.47 16.45
N SER A 160 -10.94 -1.66 16.90
CA SER A 160 -11.42 -2.94 17.44
C SER A 160 -12.17 -3.81 16.40
N ALA A 161 -12.14 -3.38 15.13
CA ALA A 161 -12.75 -4.08 14.02
C ALA A 161 -12.33 -5.55 13.95
N LYS A 162 -13.22 -6.38 13.41
CA LYS A 162 -13.03 -7.83 13.26
C LYS A 162 -13.26 -8.20 11.80
N GLY A 163 -12.70 -9.34 11.40
CA GLY A 163 -12.88 -9.89 10.05
C GLY A 163 -11.60 -9.85 9.24
N ALA A 164 -11.75 -9.92 7.92
CA ALA A 164 -10.62 -9.96 7.00
C ALA A 164 -9.75 -8.72 7.16
N MET A 165 -8.42 -8.93 7.16
CA MET A 165 -7.37 -7.90 7.25
C MET A 165 -7.30 -7.08 8.56
N ALA A 166 -8.28 -7.22 9.47
CA ALA A 166 -8.27 -6.55 10.76
C ALA A 166 -7.16 -7.04 11.70
N SER A 167 -6.67 -6.17 12.57
CA SER A 167 -5.74 -6.50 13.67
C SER A 167 -6.34 -6.12 15.02
N ARG A 168 -5.83 -6.70 16.12
CA ARG A 168 -6.39 -6.48 17.47
C ARG A 168 -5.92 -5.13 18.04
N ASN A 169 -6.58 -4.04 17.66
CA ASN A 169 -6.25 -2.68 18.08
C ASN A 169 -4.78 -2.29 17.85
N LEU A 170 -4.21 -2.74 16.73
CA LEU A 170 -2.79 -2.55 16.41
C LEU A 170 -2.42 -1.07 16.43
N SER A 171 -1.36 -0.77 17.18
CA SER A 171 -0.66 0.51 17.17
C SER A 171 0.83 0.27 17.06
N TYR A 172 1.56 1.15 16.39
CA TYR A 172 3.01 1.05 16.25
C TYR A 172 3.71 2.38 16.43
N THR A 173 4.96 2.33 16.87
CA THR A 173 5.86 3.48 16.95
C THR A 173 7.21 3.13 16.36
N ILE A 174 7.90 4.13 15.83
CA ILE A 174 9.22 3.98 15.22
C ILE A 174 10.21 4.82 16.03
N THR A 175 11.39 4.29 16.29
CA THR A 175 12.48 5.01 16.96
C THR A 175 13.82 4.75 16.27
N HIS A 176 14.75 5.69 16.45
CA HIS A 176 16.15 5.49 16.05
C HIS A 176 16.78 4.34 16.83
N SER A 177 17.53 3.47 16.14
CA SER A 177 18.39 2.47 16.77
C SER A 177 19.71 3.05 17.31
N GLY A 178 20.01 4.31 16.96
CA GLY A 178 21.28 4.98 17.24
C GLY A 178 22.33 4.82 16.14
N GLN A 179 22.02 4.08 15.06
CA GLN A 179 22.90 3.92 13.89
C GLN A 179 22.38 4.76 12.73
N ALA A 180 23.30 5.42 12.01
CA ALA A 180 22.97 6.08 10.75
C ALA A 180 22.66 5.03 9.67
N PHE A 181 21.67 5.30 8.83
CA PHE A 181 21.35 4.44 7.69
C PHE A 181 22.13 4.89 6.45
N ASP A 182 22.50 3.90 5.62
CA ASP A 182 23.02 4.14 4.28
C ASP A 182 21.87 3.97 3.27
N LEU A 183 21.38 5.10 2.75
CA LEU A 183 20.25 5.11 1.83
C LEU A 183 20.56 4.34 0.52
N LYS A 184 21.80 4.40 0.03
CA LYS A 184 22.19 3.72 -1.21
C LYS A 184 22.10 2.21 -1.04
N LYS A 185 22.65 1.71 0.07
CA LYS A 185 22.56 0.29 0.43
C LYS A 185 21.13 -0.15 0.73
N ALA A 186 20.34 0.71 1.38
CA ALA A 186 18.92 0.45 1.63
C ALA A 186 18.12 0.28 0.33
N ILE A 187 18.32 1.16 -0.66
CA ILE A 187 17.69 1.09 -1.99
C ILE A 187 18.09 -0.22 -2.68
N GLN A 188 19.38 -0.53 -2.72
CA GLN A 188 19.90 -1.75 -3.34
C GLN A 188 19.24 -3.01 -2.74
N ASN A 189 19.26 -3.14 -1.41
CA ASN A 189 18.69 -4.29 -0.72
C ASN A 189 17.18 -4.40 -0.95
N ALA A 190 16.46 -3.28 -0.93
CA ALA A 190 15.02 -3.26 -1.17
C ALA A 190 14.68 -3.73 -2.59
N LEU A 191 15.44 -3.28 -3.60
CA LEU A 191 15.29 -3.73 -4.99
C LEU A 191 15.55 -5.24 -5.14
N ILE A 192 16.66 -5.74 -4.58
CA ILE A 192 17.00 -7.18 -4.59
C ILE A 192 15.86 -8.00 -3.97
N ASN A 193 15.47 -7.65 -2.74
CA ASN A 193 14.45 -8.39 -2.00
C ASN A 193 13.08 -8.33 -2.69
N ASN A 194 12.68 -7.14 -3.17
CA ASN A 194 11.40 -6.98 -3.84
C ASN A 194 11.37 -7.82 -5.13
N ALA A 195 12.41 -7.76 -5.95
CA ALA A 195 12.48 -8.50 -7.20
C ALA A 195 12.56 -10.01 -6.96
N GLN A 196 13.36 -10.46 -5.99
CA GLN A 196 13.43 -11.86 -5.63
C GLN A 196 12.06 -12.42 -5.21
N ARG A 197 11.33 -11.71 -4.35
CA ARG A 197 9.97 -12.10 -3.93
C ARG A 197 8.98 -12.07 -5.09
N TYR A 198 9.08 -11.07 -5.97
CA TYR A 198 8.19 -10.90 -7.11
C TYR A 198 8.35 -12.01 -8.17
N LEU A 199 9.59 -12.42 -8.43
CA LEU A 199 9.96 -13.46 -9.40
C LEU A 199 9.78 -14.88 -8.85
N ASN A 200 9.88 -15.05 -7.54
CA ASN A 200 9.78 -16.35 -6.87
C ASN A 200 8.59 -16.41 -5.89
N PRO A 201 7.34 -16.19 -6.35
CA PRO A 201 6.19 -16.24 -5.47
C PRO A 201 5.94 -17.68 -4.99
N PRO A 202 5.54 -17.89 -3.73
CA PRO A 202 5.27 -19.22 -3.18
C PRO A 202 4.04 -19.90 -3.77
N ILE A 203 3.14 -19.13 -4.42
CA ILE A 203 1.93 -19.60 -5.08
C ILE A 203 1.68 -18.81 -6.37
N GLN A 204 0.91 -19.40 -7.29
CA GLN A 204 0.60 -18.81 -8.60
C GLN A 204 -0.29 -17.56 -8.53
N ASN A 205 -0.85 -17.24 -7.36
CA ASN A 205 -1.72 -16.09 -7.17
C ASN A 205 -0.96 -14.77 -6.99
N LEU A 206 0.37 -14.81 -6.89
CA LEU A 206 1.21 -13.67 -6.53
C LEU A 206 2.20 -13.30 -7.63
N GLY A 207 2.66 -12.05 -7.61
CA GLY A 207 3.65 -11.52 -8.56
C GLY A 207 3.17 -11.64 -10.02
N TYR A 208 4.12 -11.77 -10.95
CA TYR A 208 3.78 -11.89 -12.38
C TYR A 208 2.90 -13.12 -12.67
N LYS A 209 3.12 -14.24 -11.97
CA LYS A 209 2.29 -15.45 -12.10
C LYS A 209 0.83 -15.17 -11.72
N GLY A 210 0.61 -14.32 -10.72
CA GLY A 210 -0.71 -13.85 -10.34
C GLY A 210 -1.38 -13.05 -11.46
N ILE A 211 -0.65 -12.16 -12.13
CA ILE A 211 -1.17 -11.38 -13.26
C ILE A 211 -1.61 -12.32 -14.39
N LEU A 212 -0.75 -13.29 -14.73
CA LEU A 212 -1.08 -14.31 -15.73
C LEU A 212 -2.30 -15.13 -15.34
N LYS A 213 -2.43 -15.51 -14.07
CA LYS A 213 -3.62 -16.19 -13.56
C LYS A 213 -4.88 -15.32 -13.69
N THR A 214 -4.79 -14.02 -13.38
CA THR A 214 -5.91 -13.08 -13.57
C THR A 214 -6.35 -13.01 -15.03
N ALA A 215 -5.43 -13.06 -15.99
CA ALA A 215 -5.76 -13.08 -17.42
C ALA A 215 -6.69 -14.26 -17.79
N THR A 216 -6.51 -15.42 -17.15
CA THR A 216 -7.41 -16.56 -17.36
C THR A 216 -8.69 -16.48 -16.55
N GLU A 217 -8.60 -16.00 -15.31
CA GLU A 217 -9.71 -15.98 -14.36
C GLU A 217 -10.72 -14.87 -14.63
N VAL A 218 -10.32 -13.76 -15.26
CA VAL A 218 -11.22 -12.64 -15.59
C VAL A 218 -12.37 -13.07 -16.50
N LYS A 219 -12.13 -14.05 -17.38
CA LYS A 219 -13.16 -14.63 -18.26
C LYS A 219 -14.20 -15.40 -17.45
N GLN A 220 -13.75 -16.26 -16.54
CA GLN A 220 -14.64 -17.03 -15.66
C GLN A 220 -15.36 -16.14 -14.66
N TRP A 221 -14.69 -15.11 -14.15
CA TRP A 221 -15.30 -14.10 -13.28
C TRP A 221 -16.45 -13.40 -14.00
N PHE A 222 -16.23 -12.92 -15.24
CA PHE A 222 -17.28 -12.30 -16.04
C PHE A 222 -18.49 -13.22 -16.24
N GLU A 223 -18.28 -14.49 -16.61
CA GLU A 223 -19.35 -15.45 -16.89
C GLU A 223 -20.16 -15.86 -15.63
N GLN A 224 -19.53 -15.84 -14.46
CA GLN A 224 -20.14 -16.28 -13.19
C GLN A 224 -20.59 -15.11 -12.31
N SER A 225 -20.33 -13.87 -12.74
CA SER A 225 -20.63 -12.67 -11.97
C SER A 225 -22.13 -12.52 -11.77
N LYS A 226 -22.52 -12.14 -10.55
CA LYS A 226 -23.92 -11.82 -10.22
C LYS A 226 -24.22 -10.35 -10.43
N ASN A 227 -23.18 -9.51 -10.50
CA ASN A 227 -23.30 -8.07 -10.70
C ASN A 227 -22.05 -7.50 -11.41
N ILE A 228 -21.93 -7.78 -12.72
CA ILE A 228 -20.78 -7.39 -13.54
C ILE A 228 -20.45 -5.91 -13.36
N LYS A 229 -21.47 -5.04 -13.43
CA LYS A 229 -21.28 -3.60 -13.27
C LYS A 229 -20.63 -3.24 -11.94
N HIS A 230 -21.20 -3.69 -10.82
CA HIS A 230 -20.64 -3.35 -9.52
C HIS A 230 -19.24 -3.93 -9.31
N GLU A 231 -19.05 -5.20 -9.62
CA GLU A 231 -17.80 -5.93 -9.32
C GLU A 231 -16.61 -5.37 -10.12
N PHE A 232 -16.79 -5.16 -11.43
CA PHE A 232 -15.72 -4.70 -12.31
C PHE A 232 -15.43 -3.20 -12.13
N GLN A 233 -16.45 -2.33 -12.06
CA GLN A 233 -16.23 -0.89 -11.83
C GLN A 233 -15.65 -0.60 -10.45
N THR A 234 -16.04 -1.38 -9.42
CA THR A 234 -15.42 -1.25 -8.10
C THR A 234 -13.95 -1.63 -8.17
N THR A 235 -13.61 -2.73 -8.86
CA THR A 235 -12.21 -3.16 -9.02
C THR A 235 -11.39 -2.10 -9.77
N ALA A 236 -11.90 -1.56 -10.88
CA ALA A 236 -11.25 -0.47 -11.62
C ALA A 236 -11.02 0.76 -10.73
N MET A 237 -12.03 1.19 -9.97
CA MET A 237 -11.92 2.31 -9.05
C MET A 237 -10.88 2.07 -7.96
N LEU A 238 -10.82 0.86 -7.40
CA LEU A 238 -9.82 0.50 -6.39
C LEU A 238 -8.39 0.55 -6.96
N MET A 239 -8.18 0.07 -8.18
CA MET A 239 -6.88 0.09 -8.86
C MET A 239 -6.34 1.51 -9.04
N GLU A 240 -7.22 2.48 -9.31
CA GLU A 240 -6.82 3.86 -9.61
C GLU A 240 -6.88 4.81 -8.41
N ARG A 241 -7.84 4.63 -7.50
CA ARG A 241 -8.24 5.70 -6.54
C ARG A 241 -8.26 5.29 -5.07
N ALA A 242 -8.01 4.04 -4.71
CA ALA A 242 -8.04 3.57 -3.32
C ALA A 242 -6.68 3.67 -2.61
N GLY A 243 -6.02 4.82 -2.75
CA GLY A 243 -4.69 5.05 -2.16
C GLY A 243 -3.59 4.20 -2.81
N THR A 244 -3.74 3.92 -4.11
CA THR A 244 -2.75 3.20 -4.93
C THR A 244 -1.78 4.13 -5.66
N GLY A 245 -2.11 5.42 -5.75
CA GLY A 245 -1.40 6.38 -6.62
C GLY A 245 -1.65 6.15 -8.11
N GLY A 246 -2.68 5.38 -8.47
CA GLY A 246 -2.98 5.00 -9.85
C GLY A 246 -2.24 3.75 -10.32
N ALA A 247 -2.72 3.15 -11.40
CA ALA A 247 -2.10 2.00 -12.06
C ALA A 247 -1.74 0.85 -11.09
N LEU A 248 -2.57 0.61 -10.07
CA LEU A 248 -2.35 -0.45 -9.07
C LEU A 248 -0.92 -0.42 -8.47
N PHE A 249 -0.49 0.77 -8.02
CA PHE A 249 0.83 1.08 -7.43
C PHE A 249 2.01 1.21 -8.40
N ARG A 250 1.82 1.00 -9.71
CA ARG A 250 2.95 1.07 -10.66
C ARG A 250 3.47 2.49 -10.86
N ASN A 251 2.64 3.53 -10.71
CA ASN A 251 3.11 4.92 -10.74
C ASN A 251 4.10 5.22 -9.60
N ILE A 252 3.75 4.83 -8.36
CA ILE A 252 4.61 5.06 -7.19
C ILE A 252 5.92 4.28 -7.33
N TYR A 253 5.86 3.03 -7.81
CA TYR A 253 7.07 2.23 -8.02
C TYR A 253 7.94 2.76 -9.16
N ARG A 254 7.35 3.23 -10.26
CA ARG A 254 8.04 3.94 -11.34
C ARG A 254 8.82 5.14 -10.79
N ASP A 255 8.17 5.97 -9.98
CA ASP A 255 8.80 7.17 -9.42
C ASP A 255 9.94 6.81 -8.45
N PHE A 256 9.82 5.69 -7.72
CA PHE A 256 10.92 5.16 -6.91
C PHE A 256 12.12 4.75 -7.75
N LEU A 257 11.91 4.09 -8.89
CA LEU A 257 13.00 3.71 -9.81
C LEU A 257 13.69 4.95 -10.39
N LYS A 258 12.93 5.99 -10.70
CA LYS A 258 13.48 7.29 -11.13
C LYS A 258 14.37 7.91 -10.06
N GLU A 259 13.87 8.04 -8.82
CA GLU A 259 14.65 8.58 -7.71
C GLU A 259 15.88 7.72 -7.40
N SER A 260 15.76 6.39 -7.53
CA SER A 260 16.89 5.47 -7.36
C SER A 260 17.97 5.68 -8.41
N TYR A 261 17.58 5.89 -9.67
CA TYR A 261 18.51 6.25 -10.74
C TYR A 261 19.19 7.58 -10.48
N GLU A 262 18.45 8.62 -10.09
CA GLU A 262 19.01 9.95 -9.79
C GLU A 262 20.04 9.91 -8.65
N LEU A 263 19.86 9.02 -7.66
CA LEU A 263 20.76 8.88 -6.51
C LEU A 263 21.97 7.96 -6.76
N LEU A 264 21.80 6.91 -7.57
CA LEU A 264 22.80 5.86 -7.76
C LEU A 264 23.52 5.94 -9.11
N ALA A 265 22.95 6.62 -10.10
CA ALA A 265 23.45 6.75 -11.47
C ALA A 265 23.72 5.41 -12.16
N ILE A 266 22.77 4.47 -12.02
CA ILE A 266 22.86 3.13 -12.60
C ILE A 266 21.87 3.02 -13.76
N ASP A 267 22.39 2.91 -14.98
CA ASP A 267 21.58 2.94 -16.22
C ASP A 267 20.44 1.91 -16.24
N ALA A 268 20.65 0.74 -15.62
CA ALA A 268 19.61 -0.27 -15.51
C ALA A 268 18.35 0.23 -14.76
N PHE A 269 18.49 1.17 -13.82
CA PHE A 269 17.38 1.78 -13.12
C PHE A 269 16.64 2.81 -13.98
N ALA A 270 17.35 3.54 -14.84
CA ALA A 270 16.71 4.42 -15.84
C ALA A 270 15.89 3.58 -16.86
N VAL A 271 16.47 2.50 -17.37
CA VAL A 271 15.75 1.58 -18.28
C VAL A 271 14.54 0.96 -17.59
N ALA A 272 14.67 0.53 -16.33
CA ALA A 272 13.54 -0.01 -15.58
C ALA A 272 12.45 1.05 -15.33
N TYR A 273 12.84 2.29 -15.02
CA TYR A 273 11.91 3.43 -14.90
C TYR A 273 11.10 3.63 -16.18
N GLU A 274 11.75 3.74 -17.34
CA GLU A 274 11.06 3.92 -18.63
C GLU A 274 10.10 2.77 -18.95
N ARG A 275 10.52 1.54 -18.67
CA ARG A 275 9.65 0.37 -18.85
C ARG A 275 8.47 0.38 -17.88
N PHE A 276 8.68 0.77 -16.62
CA PHE A 276 7.59 0.91 -15.65
C PHE A 276 6.64 2.06 -15.97
N ASP A 277 7.09 3.11 -16.66
CA ASP A 277 6.19 4.14 -17.18
C ASP A 277 5.21 3.57 -18.19
N ASN A 278 5.69 2.78 -19.16
CA ASN A 278 4.81 2.08 -20.10
C ASN A 278 3.89 1.06 -19.41
N ILE A 279 4.43 0.27 -18.47
CA ILE A 279 3.66 -0.71 -17.69
C ILE A 279 2.56 -0.01 -16.88
N ALA A 280 2.84 1.14 -16.27
CA ALA A 280 1.85 1.89 -15.50
C ALA A 280 0.69 2.37 -16.38
N GLN A 281 0.99 2.92 -17.57
CA GLN A 281 -0.04 3.31 -18.53
C GLN A 281 -0.92 2.12 -18.94
N GLN A 282 -0.32 0.95 -19.15
CA GLN A 282 -1.05 -0.28 -19.47
C GLN A 282 -1.90 -0.79 -18.30
N TRP A 283 -1.47 -0.60 -17.05
CA TRP A 283 -2.30 -0.91 -15.88
C TRP A 283 -3.51 0.02 -15.76
N THR A 284 -3.37 1.29 -16.13
CA THR A 284 -4.52 2.19 -16.26
C THR A 284 -5.46 1.73 -17.38
N GLN A 285 -4.94 1.27 -18.52
CA GLN A 285 -5.76 0.66 -19.57
C GLN A 285 -6.50 -0.60 -19.08
N VAL A 286 -5.90 -1.43 -18.22
CA VAL A 286 -6.62 -2.56 -17.59
C VAL A 286 -7.77 -2.04 -16.73
N ALA A 287 -7.55 -1.01 -15.90
CA ALA A 287 -8.61 -0.42 -15.09
C ALA A 287 -9.74 0.14 -15.97
N ASP A 288 -9.41 0.85 -17.05
CA ASP A 288 -10.40 1.37 -18.01
C ASP A 288 -11.19 0.25 -18.68
N LEU A 289 -10.53 -0.83 -19.11
CA LEU A 289 -11.20 -2.00 -19.69
C LEU A 289 -12.15 -2.64 -18.68
N LEU A 290 -11.75 -2.79 -17.40
CA LEU A 290 -12.63 -3.30 -16.36
C LEU A 290 -13.85 -2.38 -16.15
N ASP A 291 -13.66 -1.06 -16.12
CA ASP A 291 -14.78 -0.12 -16.02
C ASP A 291 -15.75 -0.25 -17.22
N GLN A 292 -15.21 -0.33 -18.44
CA GLN A 292 -15.99 -0.50 -19.66
C GLN A 292 -16.69 -1.87 -19.73
N ILE A 293 -16.08 -2.95 -19.23
CA ILE A 293 -16.75 -4.26 -19.07
C ILE A 293 -17.94 -4.11 -18.12
N GLY A 294 -17.75 -3.41 -17.00
CA GLY A 294 -18.83 -3.12 -16.06
C GLY A 294 -19.99 -2.33 -16.68
N LEU A 295 -19.66 -1.38 -17.57
CA LEU A 295 -20.64 -0.53 -18.24
C LEU A 295 -21.40 -1.23 -19.38
N THR A 296 -20.68 -1.92 -20.26
CA THR A 296 -21.20 -2.45 -21.53
C THR A 296 -21.53 -3.95 -21.48
N GLN A 297 -20.85 -4.69 -20.61
CA GLN A 297 -20.91 -6.15 -20.52
C GLN A 297 -20.57 -6.86 -21.84
N HIS A 298 -19.70 -6.26 -22.66
CA HIS A 298 -19.26 -6.86 -23.92
C HIS A 298 -18.09 -7.82 -23.70
N LYS A 299 -18.25 -9.08 -24.12
CA LYS A 299 -17.23 -10.13 -23.98
C LYS A 299 -15.91 -9.80 -24.68
N VAL A 300 -15.94 -9.05 -25.79
CA VAL A 300 -14.71 -8.62 -26.51
C VAL A 300 -13.76 -7.84 -25.61
N LEU A 301 -14.28 -6.97 -24.73
CA LEU A 301 -13.45 -6.20 -23.80
C LEU A 301 -12.81 -7.09 -22.72
N VAL A 302 -13.46 -8.19 -22.35
CA VAL A 302 -12.90 -9.19 -21.43
C VAL A 302 -11.72 -9.91 -22.08
N ASP A 303 -11.82 -10.24 -23.37
CA ASP A 303 -10.74 -10.85 -24.13
C ASP A 303 -9.55 -9.88 -24.31
N GLU A 304 -9.81 -8.60 -24.57
CA GLU A 304 -8.80 -7.53 -24.60
C GLU A 304 -8.09 -7.37 -23.25
N CYS A 305 -8.85 -7.33 -22.15
CA CYS A 305 -8.31 -7.25 -20.79
C CYS A 305 -7.42 -8.46 -20.47
N ALA A 306 -7.87 -9.68 -20.81
CA ALA A 306 -7.08 -10.89 -20.65
C ALA A 306 -5.77 -10.87 -21.45
N TYR A 307 -5.82 -10.39 -22.70
CA TYR A 307 -4.62 -10.23 -23.53
C TYR A 307 -3.62 -9.24 -22.93
N LEU A 308 -4.11 -8.08 -22.47
CA LEU A 308 -3.28 -7.05 -21.87
C LEU A 308 -2.63 -7.53 -20.57
N LEU A 309 -3.37 -8.23 -19.70
CA LEU A 309 -2.84 -8.85 -18.48
C LEU A 309 -1.76 -9.89 -18.80
N THR A 310 -1.95 -10.70 -19.83
CA THR A 310 -0.93 -11.68 -20.28
C THR A 310 0.36 -10.97 -20.70
N THR A 311 0.24 -9.88 -21.44
CA THR A 311 1.37 -9.05 -21.87
C THR A 311 2.08 -8.39 -20.69
N LEU A 312 1.32 -7.81 -19.76
CA LEU A 312 1.83 -7.18 -18.54
C LEU A 312 2.60 -8.17 -17.66
N SER A 313 2.10 -9.39 -17.51
CA SER A 313 2.80 -10.45 -16.79
C SER A 313 4.21 -10.69 -17.36
N ALA A 314 4.33 -10.82 -18.69
CA ALA A 314 5.63 -11.05 -19.34
C ALA A 314 6.57 -9.84 -19.18
N LYS A 315 6.04 -8.62 -19.38
CA LYS A 315 6.82 -7.37 -19.22
C LYS A 315 7.34 -7.20 -17.80
N GLU A 316 6.48 -7.35 -16.79
CA GLU A 316 6.92 -7.20 -15.40
C GLU A 316 7.91 -8.30 -14.99
N HIS A 317 7.76 -9.53 -15.48
CA HIS A 317 8.78 -10.57 -15.26
C HIS A 317 10.15 -10.17 -15.83
N GLU A 318 10.19 -9.67 -17.07
CA GLU A 318 11.44 -9.24 -17.72
C GLU A 318 12.11 -8.10 -16.94
N VAL A 319 11.37 -7.03 -16.64
CA VAL A 319 11.92 -5.86 -15.93
C VAL A 319 12.41 -6.22 -14.55
N MET A 320 11.64 -7.01 -13.80
CA MET A 320 12.03 -7.42 -12.45
C MET A 320 13.25 -8.34 -12.47
N THR A 321 13.42 -9.16 -13.51
CA THR A 321 14.65 -9.97 -13.70
C THR A 321 15.86 -9.08 -13.94
N GLN A 322 15.73 -8.08 -14.84
CA GLN A 322 16.80 -7.13 -15.12
C GLN A 322 17.19 -6.31 -13.87
N LEU A 323 16.19 -5.83 -13.13
CA LEU A 323 16.39 -5.12 -11.87
C LEU A 323 17.13 -5.98 -10.83
N TYR A 324 16.74 -7.24 -10.68
CA TYR A 324 17.41 -8.16 -9.75
C TYR A 324 18.88 -8.34 -10.11
N THR A 325 19.20 -8.61 -11.37
CA THR A 325 20.59 -8.79 -11.83
C THR A 325 21.41 -7.50 -11.67
N ALA A 326 20.84 -6.36 -12.05
CA ALA A 326 21.52 -5.07 -11.92
C ALA A 326 21.81 -4.73 -10.46
N ALA A 327 20.83 -4.91 -9.57
CA ALA A 327 20.98 -4.58 -8.15
C ALA A 327 22.00 -5.47 -7.42
N LEU A 328 22.19 -6.72 -7.86
CA LEU A 328 23.24 -7.61 -7.34
C LEU A 328 24.66 -7.19 -7.75
N SER A 329 24.80 -6.33 -8.76
CA SER A 329 26.09 -5.96 -9.35
C SER A 329 26.63 -4.61 -8.85
N ILE A 330 25.97 -4.01 -7.85
CA ILE A 330 26.30 -2.73 -7.21
C ILE A 330 27.13 -2.98 -5.96
#